data_AF-A0A0D8XDV5-F1
#
_entry.id   AF-A0A0D8XDV5-F1
#
_cell.length_a   1.000
_cell.length_b   1.000
_cell.length_c   1.000
_cell.angle_alpha   90.00
_cell.angle_beta   90.00
_cell.angle_gamma   90.00
#
_symmetry.space_group_name_H-M   'P 1'
#
loop_
_entity.id
_entity.type
_entity.pdbx_description
1 polymer ?
#
loop_
_entity_poly.entity_id
_entity_poly.type
_entity_poly.pdbx_seq_one_letter_code
_entity_poly.pdbx_strand_id
1 'polypeptide(L)'
;MFGYLLISNKNQVILFGGDRQLIDFLRTLIRREVNLTEDCPSTSYGFYTDSPMESLYTFGETAKFREAYENYLAFTNEEVTLLFLPLISIYRSHYARSGDLVTSMASSQIKMLLRYLKGSHILISIGKSEGYQHQFLDFVEMGIEMNVGPLLPLIEFKLTSMRLGNEFLRSLSDKCVVENCRIREFLDIRKSLFLQTELTFTLPLIKTLSLQIHENIGSNSCYLVSEGEVLASYTSDKKSVWKDIVIADINFLFRLISRKSLKHYEIITVWLHSNKTDVPVFTDVLLCHITDSLTLVCLTEPKYCTLMRNIAKLLMELEHLLHSDDMMRDIRNIRKTMESVSQGLFFVASEKTPRRKIVRGFMRSPERTASFFESIWQRTEDLLKATCERKEYLEGFRAFNNPPLGKSKCSTPSSTKSISNSGTESMTAKCETMMDYVRRQVTNLLQELWLECHGFNEKKVAQFREILATTMSTSQKNMLTDINMAQAVENKSAFLKEFMHPISLGLDMIAYSVSIPADFISLCYIPDWISDEFYSLLKSAADKDYVYVVERAEKRYKFFRLNIEHGKEGSGFGTFRYLRRSIRVKIFAEAIFEEEIYDQLAERQLLKLLDYISTEILSTVSVIC
;
A
#
# COMPACT_ATOMS: atom_id res chain seq x y z
N MET A 1 11.56 -17.05 15.21
CA MET A 1 11.86 -15.65 15.50
C MET A 1 11.50 -14.82 14.29
N PHE A 2 10.51 -13.96 14.47
CA PHE A 2 10.03 -12.99 13.50
C PHE A 2 9.61 -11.73 14.24
N GLY A 3 9.84 -10.57 13.65
CA GLY A 3 9.13 -9.36 14.03
C GLY A 3 9.54 -8.16 13.20
N TYR A 4 9.16 -6.98 13.66
CA TYR A 4 9.21 -5.77 12.84
C TYR A 4 9.32 -4.51 13.67
N LEU A 5 9.84 -3.45 13.04
CA LEU A 5 9.98 -2.09 13.58
C LEU A 5 9.57 -1.08 12.51
N LEU A 6 8.70 -0.13 12.86
CA LEU A 6 8.42 1.06 12.07
C LEU A 6 9.14 2.25 12.69
N ILE A 7 10.01 2.90 11.94
CA ILE A 7 10.88 3.99 12.40
C ILE A 7 10.53 5.27 11.65
N SER A 8 10.45 6.38 12.37
CA SER A 8 10.11 7.68 11.83
C SER A 8 11.29 8.45 11.28
N ASN A 9 11.01 9.53 10.56
CA ASN A 9 12.03 10.49 10.11
C ASN A 9 12.86 11.13 11.23
N LYS A 10 12.45 11.02 12.51
CA LYS A 10 13.22 11.48 13.68
C LYS A 10 14.07 10.39 14.35
N ASN A 11 14.25 9.25 13.70
CA ASN A 11 14.92 8.07 14.26
C ASN A 11 14.19 7.46 15.47
N GLN A 12 12.87 7.63 15.57
CA GLN A 12 12.07 7.08 16.68
C GLN A 12 11.30 5.86 16.22
N VAL A 13 11.25 4.82 17.04
CA VAL A 13 10.40 3.65 16.80
C VAL A 13 8.96 4.04 17.09
N ILE A 14 8.10 4.02 16.08
CA ILE A 14 6.66 4.33 16.18
C ILE A 14 5.89 3.09 16.62
N LEU A 15 6.28 1.93 16.10
CA LEU A 15 5.64 0.65 16.35
C LEU A 15 6.68 -0.46 16.26
N PHE A 16 6.56 -1.46 17.13
CA PHE A 16 7.28 -2.73 17.00
C PHE A 16 6.37 -3.89 17.37
N GLY A 17 6.68 -5.08 16.89
CA GLY A 17 5.94 -6.30 17.20
C GLY A 17 6.64 -7.55 16.66
N GLY A 18 6.10 -8.73 16.94
CA GLY A 18 6.70 -9.98 16.52
C GLY A 18 6.22 -11.20 17.30
N ASP A 19 6.87 -12.33 17.05
CA ASP A 19 6.67 -13.56 17.80
C ASP A 19 7.25 -13.46 19.21
N ARG A 20 6.81 -14.37 20.10
CA ARG A 20 7.28 -14.41 21.49
C ARG A 20 8.82 -14.47 21.59
N GLN A 21 9.47 -15.16 20.66
CA GLN A 21 10.93 -15.28 20.63
C GLN A 21 11.62 -13.92 20.46
N LEU A 22 11.13 -13.05 19.58
CA LEU A 22 11.69 -11.70 19.44
C LEU A 22 11.42 -10.86 20.69
N ILE A 23 10.21 -10.92 21.24
CA ILE A 23 9.85 -10.17 22.44
C ILE A 23 10.71 -10.58 23.64
N ASP A 24 10.97 -11.88 23.82
CA ASP A 24 11.85 -12.39 24.88
C ASP A 24 13.32 -12.00 24.66
N PHE A 25 13.77 -11.95 23.40
CA PHE A 25 15.09 -11.45 23.03
C PHE A 25 15.26 -9.96 23.38
N LEU A 26 14.30 -9.12 23.00
CA LEU A 26 14.29 -7.69 23.35
C LEU A 26 14.26 -7.48 24.87
N ARG A 27 13.46 -8.28 25.59
CA ARG A 27 13.42 -8.27 27.07
C ARG A 27 14.79 -8.51 27.67
N THR A 28 15.51 -9.49 27.14
CA THR A 28 16.83 -9.87 27.65
C THR A 28 17.87 -8.77 27.39
N LEU A 29 17.82 -8.12 26.23
CA LEU A 29 18.73 -7.03 25.89
C LEU A 29 18.49 -5.78 26.75
N ILE A 30 17.25 -5.33 26.86
CA ILE A 30 16.91 -4.15 27.67
C ILE A 30 17.28 -4.38 29.13
N ARG A 31 16.99 -5.55 29.69
CA ARG A 31 17.41 -5.91 31.06
C ARG A 31 18.93 -5.88 31.24
N ARG A 32 19.71 -6.27 30.23
CA ARG A 32 21.18 -6.20 30.29
C ARG A 32 21.67 -4.76 30.29
N GLU A 33 21.08 -3.88 29.49
CA GLU A 33 21.45 -2.45 29.49
C GLU A 33 21.07 -1.74 30.79
N VAL A 34 19.87 -1.99 31.33
CA VAL A 34 19.42 -1.42 32.62
C VAL A 34 20.30 -1.90 33.78
N ASN A 35 20.70 -3.18 33.79
CA ASN A 35 21.59 -3.71 34.82
C ASN A 35 23.05 -3.20 34.68
N LEU A 36 23.47 -2.70 33.52
CA LEU A 36 24.79 -2.08 33.32
C LEU A 36 24.84 -0.63 33.80
N THR A 37 23.68 0.04 33.90
CA THR A 37 23.59 1.44 34.37
C THR A 37 23.64 1.60 35.89
N GLU A 38 23.40 0.55 36.69
CA GLU A 38 23.51 0.64 38.16
C GLU A 38 24.97 0.67 38.66
N ASP A 39 25.94 0.16 37.90
CA ASP A 39 27.35 0.01 38.33
C ASP A 39 28.36 0.90 37.59
N CYS A 40 27.92 1.83 36.74
CA CYS A 40 28.82 2.75 36.04
C CYS A 40 28.55 4.21 36.44
N PRO A 41 29.49 4.92 37.11
CA PRO A 41 29.39 6.37 37.25
C PRO A 41 29.52 7.00 35.85
N SER A 42 28.40 7.57 35.40
CA SER A 42 28.23 8.35 34.18
C SER A 42 29.42 9.27 33.90
N THR A 43 30.06 9.09 32.75
CA THR A 43 30.62 10.22 32.01
C THR A 43 29.66 10.56 30.88
N SER A 44 29.04 11.73 31.03
CA SER A 44 28.26 12.50 30.05
C SER A 44 26.90 11.96 29.60
N TYR A 45 25.89 12.12 30.46
CA TYR A 45 24.54 12.49 30.02
C TYR A 45 23.97 13.56 30.95
N GLY A 46 23.94 14.80 30.48
CA GLY A 46 23.28 15.90 31.16
C GLY A 46 21.83 16.00 30.71
N PHE A 47 20.90 15.42 31.48
CA PHE A 47 19.51 15.86 31.54
C PHE A 47 19.02 15.70 32.98
N TYR A 48 18.74 16.85 33.60
CA TYR A 48 18.09 16.98 34.90
C TYR A 48 16.64 16.49 34.79
N THR A 49 16.23 15.55 35.63
CA THR A 49 14.86 15.48 36.15
C THR A 49 14.93 15.36 37.67
N ASP A 50 14.58 16.45 38.34
CA ASP A 50 14.43 16.54 39.79
C ASP A 50 13.26 15.66 40.26
N SER A 51 13.57 14.56 40.92
CA SER A 51 12.72 13.95 41.95
C SER A 51 13.59 13.07 42.85
N PRO A 52 13.56 13.24 44.19
CA PRO A 52 14.49 12.56 45.07
C PRO A 52 14.09 11.11 45.29
N MET A 53 15.02 10.21 45.01
CA MET A 53 14.96 8.80 45.39
C MET A 53 15.65 8.66 46.76
N GLU A 54 14.87 8.73 47.85
CA GLU A 54 15.32 8.25 49.16
C GLU A 54 14.19 7.48 49.83
N SER A 55 14.21 6.15 49.72
CA SER A 55 13.88 5.28 50.86
C SER A 55 14.49 3.90 50.65
N LEU A 56 15.31 3.54 51.62
CA LEU A 56 16.00 2.27 51.79
C LEU A 56 14.99 1.12 51.84
N TYR A 57 15.04 0.18 50.89
CA TYR A 57 14.40 -1.13 51.05
C TYR A 57 15.47 -2.20 51.28
N THR A 58 15.31 -2.86 52.42
CA THR A 58 16.11 -3.97 52.94
C THR A 58 16.14 -5.17 51.99
N PHE A 59 17.31 -5.80 51.95
CA PHE A 59 17.80 -6.84 51.04
C PHE A 59 17.07 -8.22 51.11
N GLY A 60 15.75 -8.26 51.32
CA GLY A 60 14.98 -9.50 51.55
C GLY A 60 13.68 -9.68 50.77
N GLU A 61 13.16 -8.66 50.07
CA GLU A 61 11.88 -8.72 49.34
C GLU A 61 12.02 -8.80 47.80
N THR A 62 13.24 -8.97 47.29
CA THR A 62 13.56 -8.95 45.86
C THR A 62 12.99 -10.12 45.05
N ALA A 63 12.63 -11.24 45.68
CA ALA A 63 12.09 -12.41 44.97
C ALA A 63 10.61 -12.25 44.59
N LYS A 64 9.78 -11.68 45.48
CA LYS A 64 8.34 -11.48 45.21
C LYS A 64 8.07 -10.22 44.37
N PHE A 65 8.94 -9.21 44.47
CA PHE A 65 8.91 -8.07 43.53
C PHE A 65 9.39 -8.47 42.12
N ARG A 66 10.34 -9.41 41.99
CA ARG A 66 10.79 -9.93 40.68
C ARG A 66 9.66 -10.62 39.91
N GLU A 67 8.92 -11.52 40.55
CA GLU A 67 7.79 -12.23 39.90
C GLU A 67 6.61 -11.30 39.56
N ALA A 68 6.40 -10.23 40.34
CA ALA A 68 5.41 -9.20 40.01
C ALA A 68 5.86 -8.31 38.83
N TYR A 69 7.17 -8.03 38.71
CA TYR A 69 7.76 -7.26 37.61
C TYR A 69 7.87 -8.05 36.29
N GLU A 70 8.00 -9.37 36.35
CA GLU A 70 8.09 -10.24 35.16
C GLU A 70 6.78 -10.26 34.34
N ASN A 71 5.64 -9.96 34.96
CA ASN A 71 4.33 -10.07 34.34
C ASN A 71 3.79 -8.77 33.72
N TYR A 72 4.44 -7.60 33.92
CA TYR A 72 3.82 -6.30 33.62
C TYR A 72 4.67 -5.24 32.92
N LEU A 73 5.88 -5.52 32.46
CA LEU A 73 6.63 -4.55 31.63
C LEU A 73 6.32 -4.76 30.14
N ALA A 74 5.30 -4.05 29.67
CA ALA A 74 5.22 -3.68 28.26
C ALA A 74 6.38 -2.71 27.98
N PHE A 75 7.30 -3.07 27.08
CA PHE A 75 8.37 -2.15 26.66
C PHE A 75 7.77 -0.90 26.04
N THR A 76 8.38 0.23 26.33
CA THR A 76 8.05 1.48 25.65
C THR A 76 8.75 1.53 24.28
N ASN A 77 8.15 2.25 23.35
CA ASN A 77 8.78 2.56 22.07
C ASN A 77 10.14 3.28 22.25
N GLU A 78 10.31 4.04 23.33
CA GLU A 78 11.54 4.77 23.63
C GLU A 78 12.71 3.85 23.99
N GLU A 79 12.47 2.83 24.83
CA GLU A 79 13.48 1.82 25.17
C GLU A 79 13.93 1.04 23.93
N VAL A 80 12.97 0.64 23.07
CA VAL A 80 13.29 -0.03 21.81
C VAL A 80 14.01 0.93 20.85
N THR A 81 13.66 2.22 20.84
CA THR A 81 14.38 3.22 20.05
C THR A 81 15.85 3.30 20.43
N LEU A 82 16.16 3.36 21.74
CA LEU A 82 17.54 3.43 22.22
C LEU A 82 18.35 2.20 21.78
N LEU A 83 17.76 1.00 21.91
CA LEU A 83 18.41 -0.25 21.52
C LEU A 83 18.77 -0.29 20.02
N PHE A 84 17.89 0.24 19.16
CA PHE A 84 18.08 0.22 17.71
C PHE A 84 18.71 1.50 17.14
N LEU A 85 18.92 2.55 17.95
CA LEU A 85 19.44 3.84 17.49
C LEU A 85 20.78 3.72 16.75
N PRO A 86 21.78 2.93 17.23
CA PRO A 86 23.04 2.77 16.52
C PRO A 86 22.83 2.23 15.10
N LEU A 87 21.94 1.24 14.96
CA LEU A 87 21.60 0.63 13.68
C LEU A 87 20.90 1.63 12.76
N ILE A 88 19.90 2.37 13.28
CA ILE A 88 19.16 3.41 12.54
C ILE A 88 20.12 4.49 12.03
N SER A 89 21.03 4.96 12.89
CA SER A 89 22.03 5.98 12.56
C SER A 89 23.00 5.52 11.48
N ILE A 90 23.47 4.28 11.53
CA ILE A 90 24.34 3.70 10.49
C ILE A 90 23.63 3.70 9.14
N TYR A 91 22.39 3.24 9.08
CA TYR A 91 21.65 3.17 7.81
C TYR A 91 21.42 4.52 7.16
N ARG A 92 21.01 5.51 7.95
CA ARG A 92 20.76 6.85 7.44
C ARG A 92 22.04 7.56 7.06
N SER A 93 23.12 7.33 7.81
CA SER A 93 24.44 7.86 7.46
C SER A 93 24.98 7.22 6.18
N HIS A 94 24.74 5.93 5.95
CA HIS A 94 25.11 5.27 4.70
C HIS A 94 24.34 5.88 3.53
N TYR A 95 23.00 5.92 3.62
CA TYR A 95 22.16 6.48 2.57
C TYR A 95 22.53 7.93 2.24
N ALA A 96 22.77 8.77 3.26
CA ALA A 96 23.19 10.16 3.05
C ALA A 96 24.57 10.30 2.38
N ARG A 97 25.45 9.29 2.48
CA ARG A 97 26.81 9.33 1.93
C ARG A 97 26.92 8.72 0.55
N SER A 98 26.22 7.62 0.29
CA SER A 98 26.33 6.88 -0.98
C SER A 98 25.15 7.13 -1.93
N GLY A 99 24.02 7.62 -1.43
CA GLY A 99 22.75 7.62 -2.18
C GLY A 99 22.11 6.23 -2.29
N ASP A 100 22.79 5.18 -1.81
CA ASP A 100 22.34 3.80 -1.93
C ASP A 100 21.51 3.34 -0.73
N LEU A 101 20.36 2.75 -1.04
CA LEU A 101 19.44 2.17 -0.05
C LEU A 101 19.93 0.78 0.37
N VAL A 102 20.13 0.58 1.68
CA VAL A 102 20.40 -0.75 2.22
C VAL A 102 19.08 -1.50 2.33
N THR A 103 18.89 -2.53 1.51
CA THR A 103 17.63 -3.29 1.42
C THR A 103 17.60 -4.53 2.32
N SER A 104 18.76 -5.07 2.68
CA SER A 104 18.86 -6.23 3.56
C SER A 104 20.20 -6.32 4.29
N MET A 105 20.19 -7.02 5.43
CA MET A 105 21.38 -7.48 6.12
C MET A 105 21.16 -8.90 6.62
N ALA A 106 22.17 -9.75 6.51
CA ALA A 106 22.11 -11.11 6.99
C ALA A 106 23.24 -11.38 8.00
N SER A 107 22.88 -12.09 9.06
CA SER A 107 23.81 -12.78 9.95
C SER A 107 23.57 -14.29 9.81
N SER A 108 24.43 -15.10 10.42
CA SER A 108 24.26 -16.56 10.44
C SER A 108 22.96 -17.03 11.12
N GLN A 109 22.30 -16.17 11.90
CA GLN A 109 21.12 -16.53 12.71
C GLN A 109 19.84 -15.78 12.31
N ILE A 110 19.98 -14.57 11.77
CA ILE A 110 18.88 -13.62 11.55
C ILE A 110 19.12 -12.85 10.25
N LYS A 111 18.06 -12.66 9.47
CA LYS A 111 18.00 -11.73 8.34
C LYS A 111 17.12 -10.53 8.69
N MET A 112 17.60 -9.34 8.36
CA MET A 112 16.87 -8.08 8.48
C MET A 112 16.61 -7.56 7.07
N LEU A 113 15.34 -7.36 6.73
CA LEU A 113 14.93 -6.71 5.50
C LEU A 113 14.47 -5.29 5.83
N LEU A 114 14.86 -4.33 5.00
CA LEU A 114 14.55 -2.92 5.17
C LEU A 114 13.74 -2.43 3.99
N ARG A 115 12.68 -1.69 4.30
CA ARG A 115 11.87 -0.98 3.33
C ARG A 115 11.78 0.49 3.70
N TYR A 116 12.10 1.34 2.73
CA TYR A 116 11.99 2.78 2.86
C TYR A 116 10.60 3.20 2.41
N LEU A 117 9.87 3.83 3.33
CA LEU A 117 8.53 4.36 3.10
C LEU A 117 8.61 5.89 2.90
N LYS A 118 7.54 6.46 2.35
CA LYS A 118 7.41 7.91 2.09
C LYS A 118 7.74 8.77 3.31
N GLY A 119 8.34 9.94 3.06
CA GLY A 119 8.72 10.87 4.13
C GLY A 119 9.83 10.33 5.04
N SER A 120 10.73 9.52 4.49
CA SER A 120 11.91 8.96 5.16
C SER A 120 11.61 8.01 6.33
N HIS A 121 10.44 7.38 6.34
CA HIS A 121 10.11 6.33 7.30
C HIS A 121 10.81 5.03 6.89
N ILE A 122 11.14 4.19 7.85
CA ILE A 122 11.80 2.90 7.59
C ILE A 122 11.01 1.80 8.27
N LEU A 123 10.62 0.78 7.50
CA LEU A 123 10.05 -0.45 8.02
C LEU A 123 11.12 -1.54 7.98
N ILE A 124 11.45 -2.09 9.14
CA ILE A 124 12.40 -3.19 9.28
C ILE A 124 11.62 -4.45 9.61
N SER A 125 11.89 -5.53 8.89
CA SER A 125 11.41 -6.88 9.19
C SER A 125 12.58 -7.76 9.58
N ILE A 126 12.48 -8.46 10.70
CA ILE A 126 13.51 -9.32 11.29
C ILE A 126 13.00 -10.75 11.26
N GLY A 127 13.75 -11.70 10.72
CA GLY A 127 13.27 -13.07 10.60
C GLY A 127 14.27 -14.04 9.98
N LYS A 128 13.79 -15.28 9.76
CA LYS A 128 14.56 -16.34 9.09
C LYS A 128 14.09 -16.62 7.66
N SER A 129 12.84 -16.28 7.33
CA SER A 129 12.22 -16.54 6.02
C SER A 129 12.04 -15.22 5.26
N GLU A 130 12.88 -14.97 4.25
CA GLU A 130 12.78 -13.77 3.42
C GLU A 130 11.44 -13.68 2.70
N GLY A 131 10.92 -14.80 2.19
CA GLY A 131 9.64 -14.83 1.48
C GLY A 131 8.47 -14.37 2.35
N TYR A 132 8.47 -14.74 3.63
CA TYR A 132 7.48 -14.28 4.59
C TYR A 132 7.69 -12.81 5.00
N GLN A 133 8.96 -12.41 5.22
CA GLN A 133 9.31 -11.03 5.54
C GLN A 133 8.89 -10.06 4.42
N HIS A 134 9.14 -10.40 3.16
CA HIS A 134 8.69 -9.59 2.02
C HIS A 134 7.17 -9.45 1.97
N GLN A 135 6.41 -10.55 2.14
CA GLN A 135 4.94 -10.50 2.17
C GLN A 135 4.43 -9.58 3.29
N PHE A 136 5.04 -9.67 4.47
CA PHE A 136 4.71 -8.78 5.57
C PHE A 136 5.03 -7.32 5.24
N LEU A 137 6.22 -7.04 4.69
CA LEU A 137 6.61 -5.68 4.29
C LEU A 137 5.62 -5.10 3.25
N ASP A 138 5.26 -5.88 2.22
CA ASP A 138 4.30 -5.48 1.20
C ASP A 138 2.93 -5.17 1.82
N PHE A 139 2.46 -6.04 2.73
CA PHE A 139 1.18 -5.88 3.42
C PHE A 139 1.13 -4.61 4.28
N VAL A 140 2.18 -4.35 5.06
CA VAL A 140 2.24 -3.18 5.94
C VAL A 140 2.39 -1.89 5.13
N GLU A 141 3.22 -1.89 4.10
CA GLU A 141 3.37 -0.76 3.19
C GLU A 141 2.03 -0.38 2.54
N MET A 142 1.37 -1.32 1.87
CA MET A 142 0.05 -1.07 1.26
C MET A 142 -0.98 -0.62 2.31
N GLY A 143 -0.95 -1.20 3.50
CA GLY A 143 -1.82 -0.81 4.61
C GLY A 143 -1.59 0.62 5.10
N ILE A 144 -0.34 1.04 5.24
CA ILE A 144 0.01 2.41 5.62
C ILE A 144 -0.36 3.38 4.50
N GLU A 145 -0.01 3.06 3.25
CA GLU A 145 -0.37 3.90 2.10
C GLU A 145 -1.87 4.08 1.98
N MET A 146 -2.65 3.03 2.23
CA MET A 146 -4.11 3.11 2.12
C MET A 146 -4.75 3.90 3.26
N ASN A 147 -4.33 3.66 4.50
CA ASN A 147 -4.98 4.28 5.67
C ASN A 147 -4.43 5.67 6.01
N VAL A 148 -3.23 6.01 5.52
CA VAL A 148 -2.53 7.24 5.89
C VAL A 148 -2.08 8.03 4.66
N GLY A 149 -1.57 7.33 3.65
CA GLY A 149 -1.13 7.90 2.38
C GLY A 149 -0.09 9.02 2.57
N PRO A 150 -0.25 10.18 1.89
CA PRO A 150 0.70 11.29 1.95
C PRO A 150 0.81 11.97 3.32
N LEU A 151 -0.04 11.60 4.28
CA LEU A 151 -0.01 12.13 5.64
C LEU A 151 0.86 11.28 6.59
N LEU A 152 1.60 10.29 6.09
CA LEU A 152 2.48 9.42 6.91
C LEU A 152 3.40 10.19 7.86
N PRO A 153 4.00 11.35 7.49
CA PRO A 153 4.79 12.16 8.42
C PRO A 153 4.06 12.63 9.69
N LEU A 154 2.73 12.51 9.72
CA LEU A 154 1.91 12.91 10.85
C LEU A 154 1.47 11.74 11.76
N ILE A 155 1.80 10.50 11.41
CA ILE A 155 1.28 9.28 12.08
C ILE A 155 1.54 9.28 13.60
N GLU A 156 2.66 9.87 14.01
CA GLU A 156 3.09 9.98 15.41
C GLU A 156 2.17 10.86 16.28
N PHE A 157 1.47 11.84 15.69
CA PHE A 157 0.82 12.91 16.46
C PHE A 157 -0.55 12.55 17.03
N LYS A 158 -0.96 11.27 17.00
CA LYS A 158 -2.27 10.78 17.49
C LYS A 158 -3.46 11.65 17.04
N LEU A 159 -3.37 12.22 15.84
CA LEU A 159 -4.39 13.11 15.29
C LEU A 159 -5.61 12.30 14.85
N THR A 160 -6.80 12.92 14.86
CA THR A 160 -8.03 12.29 14.34
C THR A 160 -7.88 11.87 12.87
N SER A 161 -7.11 12.65 12.09
CA SER A 161 -6.72 12.30 10.71
C SER A 161 -5.97 11.00 10.58
N MET A 162 -5.23 10.62 11.62
CA MET A 162 -4.38 9.44 11.63
C MET A 162 -5.06 8.24 12.31
N ARG A 163 -6.37 8.35 12.63
CA ARG A 163 -7.08 7.32 13.39
C ARG A 163 -7.05 5.96 12.68
N LEU A 164 -7.40 5.92 11.40
CA LEU A 164 -7.42 4.68 10.62
C LEU A 164 -6.02 4.06 10.50
N GLY A 165 -5.00 4.88 10.26
CA GLY A 165 -3.60 4.45 10.27
C GLY A 165 -3.17 3.83 11.59
N ASN A 166 -3.47 4.51 12.70
CA ASN A 166 -3.14 4.02 14.04
C ASN A 166 -3.92 2.75 14.41
N GLU A 167 -5.20 2.65 14.02
CA GLU A 167 -6.00 1.43 14.19
C GLU A 167 -5.42 0.26 13.38
N PHE A 168 -5.01 0.52 12.12
CA PHE A 168 -4.32 -0.47 11.29
C PHE A 168 -2.99 -0.93 11.92
N LEU A 169 -2.14 0.02 12.32
CA LEU A 169 -0.85 -0.28 12.95
C LEU A 169 -1.01 -1.10 14.25
N ARG A 170 -2.04 -0.81 15.06
CA ARG A 170 -2.35 -1.62 16.25
C ARG A 170 -2.78 -3.03 15.89
N SER A 171 -3.58 -3.20 14.83
CA SER A 171 -4.03 -4.53 14.38
C SER A 171 -2.89 -5.45 13.94
N LEU A 172 -1.72 -4.90 13.56
CA LEU A 172 -0.55 -5.71 13.22
C LEU A 172 0.00 -6.52 14.40
N SER A 173 -0.31 -6.10 15.64
CA SER A 173 0.06 -6.86 16.84
C SER A 173 -0.79 -8.12 17.05
N ASP A 174 -1.90 -8.27 16.31
CA ASP A 174 -2.77 -9.44 16.39
C ASP A 174 -2.19 -10.61 15.57
N LYS A 175 -1.99 -11.76 16.22
CA LYS A 175 -1.38 -12.96 15.59
C LYS A 175 -2.07 -13.40 14.29
N CYS A 176 -3.40 -13.26 14.22
CA CYS A 176 -4.19 -13.63 13.04
C CYS A 176 -3.86 -12.79 11.79
N VAL A 177 -3.41 -11.54 11.96
CA VAL A 177 -3.10 -10.64 10.83
C VAL A 177 -1.77 -11.02 10.18
N VAL A 178 -0.83 -11.45 11.02
CA VAL A 178 0.55 -11.82 10.67
C VAL A 178 0.58 -13.14 9.89
N GLU A 179 -0.31 -14.08 10.17
CA GLU A 179 -0.40 -15.37 9.44
C GLU A 179 -0.96 -15.23 8.01
N ASN A 180 -1.71 -14.16 7.71
CA ASN A 180 -2.43 -13.97 6.44
C ASN A 180 -1.99 -12.71 5.66
N CYS A 181 -0.69 -12.40 5.61
CA CYS A 181 -0.13 -11.24 4.90
C CYS A 181 -0.08 -11.36 3.36
N ARG A 182 -0.68 -12.39 2.76
CA ARG A 182 -0.62 -12.57 1.30
C ARG A 182 -1.43 -11.49 0.60
N ILE A 183 -0.77 -10.68 -0.22
CA ILE A 183 -1.42 -9.81 -1.21
C ILE A 183 -1.57 -10.63 -2.49
N ARG A 184 -2.79 -10.73 -3.03
CA ARG A 184 -3.01 -11.28 -4.38
C ARG A 184 -3.04 -10.11 -5.35
N GLU A 185 -2.15 -10.14 -6.33
CA GLU A 185 -2.13 -9.16 -7.43
C GLU A 185 -3.35 -9.31 -8.34
N PHE A 186 -3.88 -10.53 -8.46
CA PHE A 186 -5.02 -10.86 -9.30
C PHE A 186 -6.30 -11.07 -8.49
N LEU A 187 -7.43 -10.73 -9.11
CA LEU A 187 -8.76 -11.04 -8.61
C LEU A 187 -9.07 -12.52 -8.85
N ASP A 188 -9.48 -13.26 -7.83
CA ASP A 188 -10.02 -14.62 -8.00
C ASP A 188 -11.50 -14.49 -8.39
N ILE A 189 -11.85 -14.95 -9.60
CA ILE A 189 -13.20 -14.81 -10.15
C ILE A 189 -14.05 -16.07 -9.99
N ARG A 190 -13.54 -17.12 -9.34
CA ARG A 190 -14.28 -18.40 -9.20
C ARG A 190 -15.62 -18.23 -8.51
N LYS A 191 -15.67 -17.43 -7.45
CA LYS A 191 -16.92 -17.20 -6.70
C LYS A 191 -17.95 -16.46 -7.55
N SER A 192 -17.50 -15.51 -8.36
CA SER A 192 -18.35 -14.76 -9.30
C SER A 192 -18.86 -15.65 -10.44
N LEU A 193 -18.02 -16.55 -10.95
CA LEU A 193 -18.41 -17.59 -11.91
C LEU A 193 -19.44 -18.55 -11.32
N PHE A 194 -19.17 -19.04 -10.13
CA PHE A 194 -20.04 -19.98 -9.43
C PHE A 194 -21.45 -19.43 -9.16
N LEU A 195 -21.55 -18.13 -8.90
CA LEU A 195 -22.80 -17.42 -8.60
C LEU A 195 -23.37 -16.66 -9.81
N GLN A 196 -22.87 -16.95 -11.02
CA GLN A 196 -23.20 -16.15 -12.20
C GLN A 196 -24.71 -16.06 -12.43
N THR A 197 -25.44 -17.17 -12.27
CA THR A 197 -26.89 -17.22 -12.45
C THR A 197 -27.61 -16.23 -11.54
N GLU A 198 -27.23 -16.15 -10.27
CA GLU A 198 -27.76 -15.24 -9.27
C GLU A 198 -27.36 -13.79 -9.57
N LEU A 199 -26.11 -13.57 -9.98
CA LEU A 199 -25.59 -12.24 -10.29
C LEU A 199 -26.31 -11.56 -11.46
N THR A 200 -26.85 -12.33 -12.41
CA THR A 200 -27.65 -11.75 -13.51
C THR A 200 -28.87 -10.97 -13.01
N PHE A 201 -29.43 -11.34 -11.85
CA PHE A 201 -30.56 -10.66 -11.23
C PHE A 201 -30.15 -9.48 -10.34
N THR A 202 -28.95 -9.52 -9.75
CA THR A 202 -28.46 -8.45 -8.86
C THR A 202 -27.82 -7.27 -9.63
N LEU A 203 -27.26 -7.51 -10.82
CA LEU A 203 -26.62 -6.45 -11.61
C LEU A 203 -27.51 -5.23 -11.91
N PRO A 204 -28.79 -5.38 -12.34
CA PRO A 204 -29.69 -4.25 -12.52
C PRO A 204 -29.91 -3.42 -11.25
N LEU A 205 -29.91 -4.07 -10.08
CA LEU A 205 -30.04 -3.41 -8.79
C LEU A 205 -28.80 -2.56 -8.48
N ILE A 206 -27.60 -3.13 -8.61
CA ILE A 206 -26.34 -2.40 -8.41
C ILE A 206 -26.25 -1.20 -9.36
N LYS A 207 -26.66 -1.39 -10.62
CA LYS A 207 -26.72 -0.31 -11.61
C LYS A 207 -27.69 0.80 -11.18
N THR A 208 -28.90 0.44 -10.75
CA THR A 208 -29.91 1.41 -10.29
C THR A 208 -29.43 2.18 -9.07
N LEU A 209 -28.84 1.47 -8.09
CA LEU A 209 -28.22 2.05 -6.90
C LEU A 209 -27.13 3.04 -7.27
N SER A 210 -26.19 2.64 -8.13
CA SER A 210 -25.08 3.51 -8.55
C SER A 210 -25.58 4.78 -9.24
N LEU A 211 -26.64 4.69 -10.05
CA LEU A 211 -27.26 5.87 -10.70
C LEU A 211 -27.94 6.79 -9.67
N GLN A 212 -28.69 6.25 -8.70
CA GLN A 212 -29.31 7.06 -7.65
C GLN A 212 -28.28 7.71 -6.71
N ILE A 213 -27.19 6.99 -6.40
CA ILE A 213 -26.04 7.54 -5.66
C ILE A 213 -25.38 8.65 -6.48
N HIS A 214 -25.30 8.50 -7.80
CA HIS A 214 -24.72 9.52 -8.68
C HIS A 214 -25.49 10.83 -8.62
N GLU A 215 -26.82 10.77 -8.66
CA GLU A 215 -27.68 11.96 -8.62
C GLU A 215 -27.65 12.69 -7.27
N ASN A 216 -27.47 11.97 -6.16
CA ASN A 216 -27.61 12.53 -4.81
C ASN A 216 -26.28 12.77 -4.07
N ILE A 217 -25.27 11.94 -4.32
CA ILE A 217 -23.97 11.97 -3.63
C ILE A 217 -22.84 12.35 -4.60
N GLY A 218 -22.88 11.82 -5.82
CA GLY A 218 -21.91 12.11 -6.88
C GLY A 218 -21.32 10.86 -7.54
N SER A 219 -20.32 11.07 -8.41
CA SER A 219 -19.61 10.01 -9.13
C SER A 219 -19.17 8.87 -8.21
N ASN A 220 -19.47 7.62 -8.59
CA ASN A 220 -19.23 6.46 -7.76
C ASN A 220 -18.92 5.19 -8.54
N SER A 221 -18.31 4.23 -7.82
CA SER A 221 -18.16 2.84 -8.23
C SER A 221 -18.69 1.93 -7.13
N CYS A 222 -19.69 1.11 -7.47
CA CYS A 222 -20.32 0.16 -6.56
C CYS A 222 -19.77 -1.25 -6.81
N TYR A 223 -19.49 -1.96 -5.73
CA TYR A 223 -18.96 -3.32 -5.73
C TYR A 223 -19.77 -4.19 -4.78
N LEU A 224 -20.17 -5.34 -5.25
CA LEU A 224 -20.71 -6.40 -4.41
C LEU A 224 -19.56 -7.35 -4.06
N VAL A 225 -19.29 -7.50 -2.78
CA VAL A 225 -18.12 -8.21 -2.27
C VAL A 225 -18.57 -9.32 -1.32
N SER A 226 -17.96 -10.49 -1.43
CA SER A 226 -18.15 -11.57 -0.47
C SER A 226 -16.82 -12.14 -0.02
N GLU A 227 -16.56 -12.11 1.30
CA GLU A 227 -15.29 -12.56 1.91
C GLU A 227 -14.04 -11.92 1.30
N GLY A 228 -14.17 -10.66 0.83
CA GLY A 228 -13.09 -9.92 0.18
C GLY A 228 -12.95 -10.15 -1.33
N GLU A 229 -13.78 -11.01 -1.93
CA GLU A 229 -13.80 -11.26 -3.38
C GLU A 229 -14.93 -10.47 -4.06
N VAL A 230 -14.64 -9.88 -5.23
CA VAL A 230 -15.59 -9.05 -5.98
C VAL A 230 -16.50 -9.92 -6.83
N LEU A 231 -17.80 -9.91 -6.54
CA LEU A 231 -18.81 -10.66 -7.27
C LEU A 231 -19.32 -9.90 -8.49
N ALA A 232 -19.61 -8.61 -8.32
CA ALA A 232 -20.11 -7.73 -9.39
C ALA A 232 -19.69 -6.29 -9.13
N SER A 233 -19.57 -5.49 -10.19
CA SER A 233 -19.32 -4.06 -10.05
C SER A 233 -20.09 -3.21 -11.07
N TYR A 234 -20.28 -1.93 -10.76
CA TYR A 234 -20.80 -0.94 -11.69
C TYR A 234 -20.26 0.45 -11.37
N THR A 235 -19.84 1.19 -12.39
CA THR A 235 -19.33 2.57 -12.26
C THR A 235 -20.27 3.55 -12.94
N SER A 236 -20.68 4.60 -12.21
CA SER A 236 -21.73 5.53 -12.66
C SER A 236 -21.29 6.39 -13.85
N ASP A 237 -20.04 6.88 -13.84
CA ASP A 237 -19.51 7.75 -14.87
C ASP A 237 -18.16 7.25 -15.39
N LYS A 238 -18.09 7.00 -16.69
CA LYS A 238 -16.85 6.62 -17.37
C LYS A 238 -15.88 7.80 -17.50
N LYS A 239 -16.22 9.07 -17.26
CA LYS A 239 -15.22 10.18 -17.35
C LYS A 239 -14.57 10.52 -16.00
N SER A 240 -14.97 9.82 -14.94
CA SER A 240 -14.51 10.04 -13.56
C SER A 240 -13.11 9.52 -13.27
N VAL A 241 -12.61 9.86 -12.08
CA VAL A 241 -11.34 9.35 -11.52
C VAL A 241 -11.32 7.81 -11.41
N TRP A 242 -12.50 7.17 -11.36
CA TRP A 242 -12.63 5.72 -11.24
C TRP A 242 -12.07 4.94 -12.42
N LYS A 243 -11.89 5.57 -13.59
CA LYS A 243 -11.17 4.94 -14.72
C LYS A 243 -9.71 4.62 -14.41
N ASP A 244 -9.10 5.44 -13.55
CA ASP A 244 -7.69 5.33 -13.20
C ASP A 244 -7.47 4.24 -12.14
N ILE A 245 -8.52 3.79 -11.46
CA ILE A 245 -8.46 2.76 -10.43
C ILE A 245 -8.80 1.41 -11.05
N VAL A 246 -7.86 0.47 -10.96
CA VAL A 246 -8.06 -0.92 -11.38
C VAL A 246 -8.55 -1.74 -10.19
N ILE A 247 -9.29 -2.82 -10.41
CA ILE A 247 -9.80 -3.66 -9.30
C ILE A 247 -8.65 -4.20 -8.42
N ALA A 248 -7.47 -4.46 -9.00
CA ALA A 248 -6.27 -4.83 -8.24
C ALA A 248 -5.92 -3.81 -7.15
N ASP A 249 -6.09 -2.51 -7.43
CA ASP A 249 -5.84 -1.40 -6.49
C ASP A 249 -6.78 -1.45 -5.27
N ILE A 250 -7.96 -2.06 -5.42
CA ILE A 250 -9.03 -2.10 -4.40
C ILE A 250 -9.09 -3.46 -3.70
N ASN A 251 -8.45 -4.50 -4.25
CA ASN A 251 -8.46 -5.86 -3.70
C ASN A 251 -7.96 -5.89 -2.25
N PHE A 252 -6.91 -5.11 -1.96
CA PHE A 252 -6.40 -4.95 -0.61
C PHE A 252 -7.42 -4.33 0.36
N LEU A 253 -8.16 -3.31 -0.09
CA LEU A 253 -9.24 -2.69 0.69
C LEU A 253 -10.34 -3.71 1.04
N PHE A 254 -10.80 -4.50 0.07
CA PHE A 254 -11.87 -5.49 0.30
C PHE A 254 -11.45 -6.59 1.30
N ARG A 255 -10.18 -6.97 1.30
CA ARG A 255 -9.61 -7.90 2.31
C ARG A 255 -9.56 -7.29 3.70
N LEU A 256 -9.27 -6.00 3.81
CA LEU A 256 -9.29 -5.33 5.11
C LEU A 256 -10.71 -5.16 5.64
N ILE A 257 -11.67 -4.86 4.77
CA ILE A 257 -13.09 -4.74 5.12
C ILE A 257 -13.63 -6.09 5.64
N SER A 258 -13.37 -7.19 4.93
CA SER A 258 -13.85 -8.53 5.31
C SER A 258 -13.28 -9.04 6.64
N ARG A 259 -12.16 -8.49 7.13
CA ARG A 259 -11.54 -8.87 8.41
C ARG A 259 -12.08 -8.11 9.62
N LYS A 260 -12.68 -6.95 9.41
CA LYS A 260 -13.16 -6.10 10.51
C LYS A 260 -14.63 -6.42 10.79
N SER A 261 -14.99 -6.53 12.06
CA SER A 261 -16.40 -6.50 12.48
C SER A 261 -16.91 -5.06 12.34
N LEU A 262 -17.40 -4.70 11.15
CA LEU A 262 -17.86 -3.35 10.85
C LEU A 262 -19.35 -3.21 11.19
N LYS A 263 -19.79 -1.97 11.39
CA LYS A 263 -21.21 -1.68 11.60
C LYS A 263 -21.97 -1.89 10.29
N HIS A 264 -23.25 -2.25 10.39
CA HIS A 264 -24.13 -2.47 9.23
C HIS A 264 -24.09 -1.34 8.18
N TYR A 265 -23.92 -0.08 8.63
CA TYR A 265 -23.58 1.06 7.78
C TYR A 265 -22.37 1.80 8.32
N GLU A 266 -21.32 1.93 7.51
CA GLU A 266 -20.12 2.67 7.85
C GLU A 266 -19.60 3.48 6.66
N ILE A 267 -18.96 4.61 6.94
CA ILE A 267 -18.15 5.33 5.96
C ILE A 267 -16.72 5.38 6.49
N ILE A 268 -15.79 4.87 5.69
CA ILE A 268 -14.36 5.03 5.93
C ILE A 268 -13.78 5.84 4.79
N THR A 269 -12.79 6.67 5.07
CA THR A 269 -12.13 7.46 4.03
C THR A 269 -10.69 6.99 3.93
N VAL A 270 -10.28 6.60 2.72
CA VAL A 270 -8.99 5.95 2.45
C VAL A 270 -8.29 6.59 1.27
N TRP A 271 -7.00 6.31 1.14
CA TRP A 271 -6.20 6.60 -0.03
C TRP A 271 -6.09 5.33 -0.87
N LEU A 272 -6.42 5.39 -2.15
CA LEU A 272 -6.26 4.28 -3.08
C LEU A 272 -5.05 4.56 -3.96
N HIS A 273 -4.08 3.65 -3.97
CA HIS A 273 -2.97 3.73 -4.91
C HIS A 273 -3.48 3.34 -6.31
N SER A 274 -3.15 4.12 -7.33
CA SER A 274 -3.52 3.81 -8.71
C SER A 274 -2.27 3.34 -9.44
N ASN A 275 -2.24 2.07 -9.85
CA ASN A 275 -1.16 1.52 -10.68
C ASN A 275 -1.02 2.22 -12.05
N LYS A 276 -1.99 3.07 -12.44
CA LYS A 276 -1.95 3.83 -13.70
C LYS A 276 -1.36 5.23 -13.57
N THR A 277 -1.53 5.88 -12.42
CA THR A 277 -1.24 7.31 -12.28
C THR A 277 -0.24 7.67 -11.19
N ASP A 278 0.26 6.69 -10.42
CA ASP A 278 1.18 6.79 -9.26
C ASP A 278 0.71 7.72 -8.11
N VAL A 279 -0.20 8.66 -8.41
CA VAL A 279 -0.80 9.60 -7.49
C VAL A 279 -1.96 8.92 -6.75
N PRO A 280 -1.94 8.89 -5.41
CA PRO A 280 -3.00 8.27 -4.66
C PRO A 280 -4.31 9.06 -4.77
N VAL A 281 -5.43 8.34 -4.86
CA VAL A 281 -6.77 8.89 -4.94
C VAL A 281 -7.42 8.88 -3.57
N PHE A 282 -7.87 10.04 -3.08
CA PHE A 282 -8.60 10.13 -1.82
C PHE A 282 -10.07 9.78 -2.04
N THR A 283 -10.60 8.80 -1.30
CA THR A 283 -11.91 8.21 -1.58
C THR A 283 -12.71 7.94 -0.31
N ASP A 284 -14.00 8.27 -0.36
CA ASP A 284 -14.97 7.84 0.64
C ASP A 284 -15.52 6.46 0.27
N VAL A 285 -15.43 5.52 1.20
CA VAL A 285 -15.91 4.13 1.06
C VAL A 285 -17.14 3.97 1.94
N LEU A 286 -18.30 3.86 1.30
CA LEU A 286 -19.57 3.58 1.95
C LEU A 286 -19.78 2.08 1.99
N LEU A 287 -20.06 1.54 3.18
CA LEU A 287 -20.24 0.12 3.42
C LEU A 287 -21.66 -0.17 3.88
N CYS A 288 -22.26 -1.20 3.29
CA CYS A 288 -23.54 -1.76 3.68
C CYS A 288 -23.42 -3.29 3.74
N HIS A 289 -23.54 -3.86 4.93
CA HIS A 289 -23.54 -5.32 5.10
C HIS A 289 -24.94 -5.86 4.80
N ILE A 290 -25.09 -6.62 3.71
CA ILE A 290 -26.36 -7.25 3.36
C ILE A 290 -26.54 -8.52 4.21
N THR A 291 -25.48 -9.33 4.33
CA THR A 291 -25.35 -10.44 5.27
C THR A 291 -23.95 -10.46 5.89
N ASP A 292 -23.69 -11.43 6.77
CA ASP A 292 -22.37 -11.63 7.38
C ASP A 292 -21.28 -11.92 6.32
N SER A 293 -21.67 -12.54 5.20
CA SER A 293 -20.76 -12.92 4.12
C SER A 293 -20.82 -12.00 2.89
N LEU A 294 -21.80 -11.09 2.80
CA LEU A 294 -22.07 -10.27 1.62
C LEU A 294 -22.15 -8.78 1.96
N THR A 295 -21.28 -7.98 1.33
CA THR A 295 -21.15 -6.54 1.59
C THR A 295 -21.23 -5.75 0.29
N LEU A 296 -22.08 -4.72 0.27
CA LEU A 296 -22.06 -3.69 -0.76
C LEU A 296 -21.06 -2.61 -0.37
N VAL A 297 -20.10 -2.35 -1.25
CA VAL A 297 -19.06 -1.33 -1.08
C VAL A 297 -19.22 -0.28 -2.18
N CYS A 298 -19.44 0.97 -1.82
CA CYS A 298 -19.56 2.07 -2.77
C CYS A 298 -18.43 3.08 -2.55
N LEU A 299 -17.57 3.23 -3.56
CA LEU A 299 -16.54 4.26 -3.61
C LEU A 299 -17.15 5.55 -4.15
N THR A 300 -16.93 6.68 -3.46
CA THR A 300 -17.46 7.99 -3.86
C THR A 300 -16.40 9.08 -3.71
N GLU A 301 -16.51 10.12 -4.54
CA GLU A 301 -15.56 11.23 -4.52
C GLU A 301 -15.81 12.13 -3.29
N PRO A 302 -14.80 12.43 -2.47
CA PRO A 302 -14.92 13.40 -1.39
C PRO A 302 -15.06 14.83 -1.94
N LYS A 303 -15.60 15.75 -1.13
CA LYS A 303 -15.96 17.12 -1.55
C LYS A 303 -14.80 17.90 -2.22
N TYR A 304 -13.56 17.61 -1.84
CA TYR A 304 -12.37 18.27 -2.36
C TYR A 304 -11.39 17.31 -3.06
N CYS A 305 -11.89 16.22 -3.63
CA CYS A 305 -11.09 15.14 -4.23
C CYS A 305 -9.99 15.66 -5.17
N THR A 306 -10.34 16.49 -6.16
CA THR A 306 -9.40 17.02 -7.15
C THR A 306 -8.29 17.87 -6.51
N LEU A 307 -8.63 18.75 -5.56
CA LEU A 307 -7.66 19.58 -4.84
C LEU A 307 -6.72 18.70 -4.01
N MET A 308 -7.27 17.71 -3.29
CA MET A 308 -6.47 16.77 -2.50
C MET A 308 -5.55 15.92 -3.39
N ARG A 309 -5.99 15.49 -4.57
CA ARG A 309 -5.17 14.77 -5.55
C ARG A 309 -4.02 15.64 -6.07
N ASN A 310 -4.27 16.91 -6.38
CA ASN A 310 -3.23 17.86 -6.80
C ASN A 310 -2.21 18.12 -5.68
N ILE A 311 -2.67 18.23 -4.44
CA ILE A 311 -1.79 18.38 -3.27
C ILE A 311 -0.95 17.12 -3.03
N ALA A 312 -1.54 15.92 -3.16
CA ALA A 312 -0.80 14.66 -3.05
C ALA A 312 0.28 14.55 -4.14
N LYS A 313 -0.05 14.91 -5.38
CA LYS A 313 0.90 15.00 -6.49
C LYS A 313 2.03 15.99 -6.19
N LEU A 314 1.70 17.18 -5.68
CA LEU A 314 2.69 18.17 -5.27
C LEU A 314 3.67 17.62 -4.22
N LEU A 315 3.17 16.89 -3.21
CA LEU A 315 4.02 16.27 -2.20
C LEU A 315 4.98 15.24 -2.79
N MET A 316 4.52 14.43 -3.75
CA MET A 316 5.38 13.47 -4.47
C MET A 316 6.45 14.19 -5.29
N GLU A 317 6.08 15.21 -6.07
CA GLU A 317 7.04 16.00 -6.87
C GLU A 317 8.10 16.68 -5.97
N LEU A 318 7.71 17.17 -4.79
CA LEU A 318 8.64 17.74 -3.80
C LEU A 318 9.57 16.70 -3.15
N GLU A 319 9.20 15.42 -3.12
CA GLU A 319 10.04 14.31 -2.64
C GLU A 319 11.03 13.87 -3.73
N HIS A 320 10.58 13.79 -4.98
CA HIS A 320 11.42 13.46 -6.13
C HIS A 320 12.46 14.54 -6.46
N LEU A 321 12.15 15.82 -6.22
CA LEU A 321 13.07 16.92 -6.52
C LEU A 321 14.44 16.78 -5.82
N LEU A 322 14.49 16.15 -4.66
CA LEU A 322 15.75 15.91 -3.92
C LEU A 322 16.70 14.94 -4.64
N HIS A 323 16.16 14.11 -5.54
CA HIS A 323 16.88 13.06 -6.25
C HIS A 323 16.75 13.20 -7.77
N SER A 324 16.38 14.40 -8.24
CA SER A 324 16.05 14.65 -9.64
C SER A 324 17.30 14.77 -10.52
N ASP A 325 17.33 14.01 -11.62
CA ASP A 325 18.34 14.15 -12.67
C ASP A 325 18.16 15.43 -13.51
N ASP A 326 16.92 15.93 -13.67
CA ASP A 326 16.59 17.16 -14.41
C ASP A 326 15.81 18.14 -13.54
N MET A 327 16.55 18.80 -12.65
CA MET A 327 16.00 19.67 -11.63
C MET A 327 15.18 20.84 -12.21
N MET A 328 15.53 21.36 -13.39
CA MET A 328 14.82 22.49 -14.01
C MET A 328 13.50 22.09 -14.65
N ARG A 329 13.41 20.87 -15.21
CA ARG A 329 12.12 20.31 -15.63
C ARG A 329 11.22 20.07 -14.43
N ASP A 330 11.74 19.51 -13.36
CA ASP A 330 10.95 19.14 -12.20
C ASP A 330 10.45 20.38 -11.42
N ILE A 331 11.27 21.45 -11.33
CA ILE A 331 10.82 22.77 -10.84
C ILE A 331 9.63 23.32 -11.67
N ARG A 332 9.69 23.20 -13.01
CA ARG A 332 8.58 23.66 -13.89
C ARG A 332 7.32 22.82 -13.70
N ASN A 333 7.46 21.51 -13.46
CA ASN A 333 6.32 20.64 -13.17
C ASN A 333 5.66 21.01 -11.84
N ILE A 334 6.47 21.21 -10.78
CA ILE A 334 5.97 21.64 -9.47
C ILE A 334 5.23 22.96 -9.57
N ARG A 335 5.74 23.93 -10.36
CA ARG A 335 5.05 25.21 -10.60
C ARG A 335 3.65 25.01 -11.19
N LYS A 336 3.51 24.16 -12.22
CA LYS A 336 2.19 23.85 -12.82
C LYS A 336 1.24 23.17 -11.83
N THR A 337 1.76 22.26 -11.00
CA THR A 337 0.98 21.60 -9.95
C THR A 337 0.55 22.62 -8.89
N MET A 338 1.42 23.55 -8.51
CA MET A 338 1.11 24.64 -7.58
C MET A 338 0.01 25.56 -8.13
N GLU A 339 0.07 25.95 -9.42
CA GLU A 339 -1.01 26.70 -10.08
C GLU A 339 -2.35 25.95 -10.03
N SER A 340 -2.33 24.63 -10.22
CA SER A 340 -3.53 23.78 -10.11
C SER A 340 -4.08 23.71 -8.68
N VAL A 341 -3.21 23.73 -7.67
CA VAL A 341 -3.59 23.82 -6.24
C VAL A 341 -4.21 25.19 -5.95
N SER A 342 -3.59 26.29 -6.41
CA SER A 342 -4.13 27.65 -6.28
C SER A 342 -5.53 27.77 -6.89
N GLN A 343 -5.71 27.30 -8.13
CA GLN A 343 -7.02 27.30 -8.80
C GLN A 343 -8.07 26.51 -8.02
N GLY A 344 -7.70 25.35 -7.48
CA GLY A 344 -8.58 24.56 -6.62
C GLY A 344 -8.97 25.30 -5.34
N LEU A 345 -8.05 26.02 -4.70
CA LEU A 345 -8.35 26.85 -3.53
C LEU A 345 -9.28 28.02 -3.86
N PHE A 346 -9.09 28.68 -5.00
CA PHE A 346 -10.00 29.74 -5.46
C PHE A 346 -11.40 29.19 -5.76
N PHE A 347 -11.50 27.98 -6.32
CA PHE A 347 -12.79 27.30 -6.48
C PHE A 347 -13.48 27.08 -5.14
N VAL A 348 -12.76 26.58 -4.12
CA VAL A 348 -13.32 26.41 -2.76
C VAL A 348 -13.75 27.74 -2.16
N ALA A 349 -13.00 28.82 -2.37
CA ALA A 349 -13.39 30.16 -1.92
C ALA A 349 -14.72 30.64 -2.55
N SER A 350 -14.96 30.30 -3.82
CA SER A 350 -16.18 30.69 -4.55
C SER A 350 -17.44 29.92 -4.11
N GLU A 351 -17.28 28.74 -3.50
CA GLU A 351 -18.40 27.96 -2.98
C GLU A 351 -19.03 28.66 -1.77
N LYS A 352 -20.28 29.14 -1.93
CA LYS A 352 -21.09 29.76 -0.85
C LYS A 352 -21.62 28.73 0.16
N THR A 353 -20.80 27.77 0.60
CA THR A 353 -21.22 26.84 1.66
C THR A 353 -21.12 27.52 3.04
N PRO A 354 -22.13 27.38 3.93
CA PRO A 354 -22.06 27.92 5.27
C PRO A 354 -20.93 27.22 6.03
N ARG A 355 -19.78 27.90 6.15
CA ARG A 355 -18.59 27.39 6.85
C ARG A 355 -18.98 27.11 8.30
N ARG A 356 -19.04 25.84 8.69
CA ARG A 356 -19.26 25.44 10.09
C ARG A 356 -18.20 26.11 10.97
N LYS A 357 -18.56 26.41 12.21
CA LYS A 357 -17.80 27.19 13.23
C LYS A 357 -16.39 26.68 13.60
N ILE A 358 -15.81 25.74 12.87
CA ILE A 358 -14.47 25.19 13.11
C ILE A 358 -13.68 25.27 11.80
N VAL A 359 -13.13 26.43 11.49
CA VAL A 359 -12.07 26.54 10.47
C VAL A 359 -10.96 27.43 11.02
N ARG A 360 -10.00 26.80 11.69
CA ARG A 360 -8.73 27.43 12.07
C ARG A 360 -7.68 26.90 11.11
N GLY A 361 -6.93 27.78 10.45
CA GLY A 361 -5.85 27.42 9.54
C GLY A 361 -6.01 28.01 8.15
N PHE A 362 -5.65 27.22 7.14
CA PHE A 362 -5.61 27.56 5.73
C PHE A 362 -6.99 27.71 5.08
N MET A 363 -7.99 26.93 5.50
CA MET A 363 -9.32 26.94 4.87
C MET A 363 -10.17 28.14 5.32
N ARG A 364 -9.67 28.95 6.27
CA ARG A 364 -10.34 30.18 6.72
C ARG A 364 -10.41 31.24 5.61
N SER A 365 -9.37 31.32 4.79
CA SER A 365 -9.32 32.18 3.59
C SER A 365 -8.51 31.45 2.51
N PRO A 366 -9.17 30.62 1.70
CA PRO A 366 -8.49 29.87 0.63
C PRO A 366 -7.72 30.76 -0.34
N GLU A 367 -8.17 32.01 -0.57
CA GLU A 367 -7.49 32.96 -1.45
C GLU A 367 -6.15 33.44 -0.87
N ARG A 368 -6.13 33.73 0.44
CA ARG A 368 -4.88 34.08 1.14
C ARG A 368 -3.94 32.89 1.23
N THR A 369 -4.50 31.69 1.40
CA THR A 369 -3.74 30.44 1.37
C THR A 369 -3.08 30.20 0.02
N ALA A 370 -3.81 30.37 -1.09
CA ALA A 370 -3.24 30.27 -2.44
C ALA A 370 -2.08 31.25 -2.63
N SER A 371 -2.29 32.53 -2.27
CA SER A 371 -1.26 33.58 -2.34
C SER A 371 -0.04 33.26 -1.46
N PHE A 372 -0.27 32.65 -0.29
CA PHE A 372 0.81 32.21 0.60
C PHE A 372 1.64 31.08 -0.02
N PHE A 373 1.00 30.05 -0.57
CA PHE A 373 1.68 28.93 -1.21
C PHE A 373 2.47 29.36 -2.46
N GLU A 374 1.92 30.26 -3.27
CA GLU A 374 2.63 30.88 -4.39
C GLU A 374 3.85 31.66 -3.92
N SER A 375 3.71 32.46 -2.87
CA SER A 375 4.82 33.26 -2.34
C SER A 375 5.95 32.41 -1.78
N ILE A 376 5.65 31.36 -1.00
CA ILE A 376 6.70 30.47 -0.45
C ILE A 376 7.35 29.65 -1.57
N TRP A 377 6.57 29.20 -2.57
CA TRP A 377 7.14 28.45 -3.69
C TRP A 377 8.02 29.33 -4.55
N GLN A 378 7.60 30.56 -4.89
CA GLN A 378 8.42 31.49 -5.67
C GLN A 378 9.78 31.74 -4.99
N ARG A 379 9.80 31.97 -3.67
CA ARG A 379 11.06 32.11 -2.91
C ARG A 379 11.91 30.84 -2.95
N THR A 380 11.29 29.68 -2.89
CA THR A 380 11.98 28.38 -2.95
C THR A 380 12.57 28.16 -4.33
N GLU A 381 11.79 28.41 -5.38
CA GLU A 381 12.20 28.29 -6.77
C GLU A 381 13.36 29.22 -7.11
N ASP A 382 13.35 30.47 -6.63
CA ASP A 382 14.46 31.41 -6.84
C ASP A 382 15.75 30.91 -6.18
N LEU A 383 15.65 30.30 -4.98
CA LEU A 383 16.81 29.67 -4.32
C LEU A 383 17.32 28.44 -5.08
N LEU A 384 16.40 27.61 -5.61
CA LEU A 384 16.73 26.42 -6.38
C LEU A 384 17.40 26.80 -7.71
N LYS A 385 16.86 27.77 -8.44
CA LYS A 385 17.45 28.30 -9.69
C LYS A 385 18.84 28.90 -9.45
N ALA A 386 19.01 29.71 -8.42
CA ALA A 386 20.31 30.26 -8.06
C ALA A 386 21.33 29.16 -7.71
N THR A 387 20.87 28.02 -7.18
CA THR A 387 21.72 26.85 -6.91
C THR A 387 22.10 26.13 -8.21
N CYS A 388 21.18 26.01 -9.17
CA CYS A 388 21.43 25.43 -10.50
C CYS A 388 22.39 26.29 -11.34
N GLU A 389 22.16 27.60 -11.42
CA GLU A 389 22.99 28.53 -12.20
C GLU A 389 24.44 28.53 -11.69
N ARG A 390 24.64 28.40 -10.38
CA ARG A 390 25.98 28.28 -9.79
C ARG A 390 26.71 27.00 -10.23
N LYS A 391 25.98 25.92 -10.54
CA LYS A 391 26.55 24.66 -11.06
C LYS A 391 27.00 24.81 -12.52
N GLU A 392 26.18 25.43 -13.37
CA GLU A 392 26.52 25.68 -14.78
C GLU A 392 27.77 26.55 -14.93
N TYR A 393 27.94 27.56 -14.07
CA TYR A 393 29.16 28.38 -14.04
C TYR A 393 30.41 27.58 -13.63
N LEU A 394 30.30 26.63 -12.70
CA LEU A 394 31.42 25.81 -12.21
C LEU A 394 31.84 24.74 -13.23
N GLU A 395 30.90 24.14 -13.96
CA GLU A 395 31.18 23.22 -15.07
C GLU A 395 31.76 23.95 -16.28
N GLY A 396 31.26 25.15 -16.60
CA GLY A 396 31.84 26.03 -17.61
C GLY A 396 33.32 26.39 -17.33
N PHE A 397 33.68 26.62 -16.07
CA PHE A 397 35.08 26.88 -15.69
C PHE A 397 35.99 25.65 -15.78
N ARG A 398 35.47 24.42 -15.68
CA ARG A 398 36.26 23.19 -15.92
C ARG A 398 36.49 22.92 -17.40
N ALA A 399 35.59 23.35 -18.28
CA ALA A 399 35.77 23.23 -19.73
C ALA A 399 36.78 24.23 -20.32
N PHE A 400 37.08 25.33 -19.62
CA PHE A 400 37.95 26.40 -20.13
C PHE A 400 39.38 26.45 -19.55
N ASN A 401 39.74 25.58 -18.61
CA ASN A 401 41.08 25.58 -18.01
C ASN A 401 41.92 24.38 -18.43
N ASN A 402 42.42 24.42 -19.67
CA ASN A 402 43.70 23.78 -20.04
C ASN A 402 44.72 24.90 -20.31
N PRO A 403 45.55 25.31 -19.34
CA PRO A 403 46.70 26.15 -19.64
C PRO A 403 47.86 25.29 -20.15
N PRO A 404 48.65 25.77 -21.12
CA PRO A 404 49.83 25.05 -21.60
C PRO A 404 50.94 25.07 -20.55
N LEU A 405 51.70 23.98 -20.49
CA LEU A 405 52.89 23.77 -19.65
C LEU A 405 53.79 25.02 -19.60
N GLY A 406 53.95 25.59 -18.41
CA GLY A 406 54.95 26.63 -18.12
C GLY A 406 55.46 26.45 -16.69
N LYS A 407 56.73 26.05 -16.58
CA LYS A 407 57.43 25.75 -15.32
C LYS A 407 57.53 26.98 -14.41
N SER A 408 57.16 26.85 -13.14
CA SER A 408 57.77 27.63 -12.05
C SER A 408 57.41 27.04 -10.68
N LYS A 409 58.43 26.83 -9.85
CA LYS A 409 58.38 26.28 -8.50
C LYS A 409 57.93 27.35 -7.51
N CYS A 410 57.03 27.03 -6.59
CA CYS A 410 57.15 27.46 -5.19
C CYS A 410 56.30 26.57 -4.27
N SER A 411 56.90 26.22 -3.13
CA SER A 411 56.49 25.24 -2.13
C SER A 411 55.83 25.89 -0.92
N THR A 412 54.74 25.32 -0.37
CA THR A 412 54.50 25.02 1.07
C THR A 412 53.09 24.45 1.30
N PRO A 413 52.82 23.74 2.43
CA PRO A 413 51.94 22.58 2.45
C PRO A 413 50.50 22.93 2.82
N SER A 414 49.53 22.32 2.15
CA SER A 414 48.15 22.27 2.63
C SER A 414 47.59 20.87 2.44
N SER A 415 47.33 20.25 3.59
CA SER A 415 46.25 19.28 3.85
C SER A 415 45.64 18.66 2.59
N THR A 416 46.08 17.45 2.27
CA THR A 416 45.35 16.47 1.45
C THR A 416 43.94 16.28 2.01
N LYS A 417 42.98 17.07 1.54
CA LYS A 417 41.60 16.64 1.44
C LYS A 417 41.59 15.62 0.31
N SER A 418 41.49 14.34 0.68
CA SER A 418 41.08 13.29 -0.23
C SER A 418 39.72 13.69 -0.82
N ILE A 419 39.73 14.23 -2.04
CA ILE A 419 38.54 14.39 -2.87
C ILE A 419 38.15 12.96 -3.27
N SER A 420 37.29 12.34 -2.47
CA SER A 420 36.53 11.19 -2.92
C SER A 420 35.42 11.72 -3.82
N ASN A 421 35.68 11.70 -5.13
CA ASN A 421 34.66 11.83 -6.16
C ASN A 421 33.69 10.64 -6.03
N SER A 422 32.48 10.89 -5.55
CA SER A 422 31.31 10.05 -5.81
C SER A 422 30.12 10.98 -6.04
N GLY A 423 29.51 10.88 -7.22
CA GLY A 423 28.54 11.84 -7.74
C GLY A 423 27.25 11.91 -6.93
N THR A 424 27.03 13.07 -6.31
CA THR A 424 25.75 13.77 -6.04
C THR A 424 26.08 14.89 -5.04
N GLU A 425 26.66 15.99 -5.51
CA GLU A 425 27.00 17.13 -4.64
C GLU A 425 25.71 17.87 -4.20
N SER A 426 25.48 17.88 -2.88
CA SER A 426 24.20 18.14 -2.21
C SER A 426 23.61 19.53 -2.42
N MET A 427 22.28 19.64 -2.24
CA MET A 427 21.60 20.93 -2.12
C MET A 427 22.20 21.77 -0.98
N THR A 428 22.08 23.10 -1.07
CA THR A 428 22.47 23.95 0.07
C THR A 428 21.51 23.71 1.25
N ALA A 429 22.02 23.72 2.49
CA ALA A 429 21.19 23.54 3.69
C ALA A 429 20.00 24.52 3.76
N LYS A 430 20.14 25.71 3.16
CA LYS A 430 19.07 26.70 3.06
C LYS A 430 17.94 26.25 2.11
N CYS A 431 18.28 25.60 1.00
CA CYS A 431 17.30 25.03 0.07
C CYS A 431 16.57 23.85 0.71
N GLU A 432 17.28 22.95 1.39
CA GLU A 432 16.70 21.81 2.11
C GLU A 432 15.71 22.27 3.18
N THR A 433 16.11 23.25 3.99
CA THR A 433 15.23 23.83 5.03
C THR A 433 13.96 24.45 4.43
N MET A 434 14.09 25.16 3.30
CA MET A 434 12.92 25.77 2.65
C MET A 434 12.01 24.71 2.01
N MET A 435 12.58 23.69 1.38
CA MET A 435 11.83 22.56 0.82
C MET A 435 11.06 21.80 1.90
N ASP A 436 11.68 21.52 3.05
CA ASP A 436 11.05 20.89 4.19
C ASP A 436 9.93 21.77 4.76
N TYR A 437 10.14 23.09 4.81
CA TYR A 437 9.12 24.04 5.20
C TYR A 437 7.90 24.00 4.26
N VAL A 438 8.12 24.08 2.94
CA VAL A 438 7.05 23.97 1.94
C VAL A 438 6.31 22.65 2.11
N ARG A 439 7.03 21.53 2.17
CA ARG A 439 6.45 20.19 2.34
C ARG A 439 5.55 20.15 3.59
N ARG A 440 6.03 20.66 4.73
CA ARG A 440 5.26 20.72 5.97
C ARG A 440 3.98 21.55 5.84
N GLN A 441 4.03 22.72 5.19
CA GLN A 441 2.84 23.53 4.98
C GLN A 441 1.83 22.82 4.07
N VAL A 442 2.30 22.19 2.99
CA VAL A 442 1.45 21.42 2.06
C VAL A 442 0.79 20.23 2.77
N THR A 443 1.54 19.48 3.60
CA THR A 443 0.98 18.40 4.42
C THR A 443 -0.08 18.89 5.41
N ASN A 444 0.14 20.06 6.04
CA ASN A 444 -0.83 20.66 6.96
C ASN A 444 -2.12 21.09 6.23
N LEU A 445 -2.01 21.68 5.03
CA LEU A 445 -3.16 22.01 4.20
C LEU A 445 -3.97 20.73 3.88
N LEU A 446 -3.29 19.65 3.50
CA LEU A 446 -3.95 18.39 3.20
C LEU A 446 -4.68 17.80 4.41
N GLN A 447 -4.06 17.88 5.59
CA GLN A 447 -4.68 17.47 6.85
C GLN A 447 -5.95 18.29 7.15
N GLU A 448 -5.93 19.60 6.92
CA GLU A 448 -7.09 20.46 7.16
C GLU A 448 -8.24 20.14 6.21
N LEU A 449 -7.95 19.94 4.92
CA LEU A 449 -8.93 19.49 3.93
C LEU A 449 -9.56 18.13 4.29
N TRP A 450 -8.73 17.19 4.76
CA TRP A 450 -9.20 15.89 5.24
C TRP A 450 -10.20 16.04 6.39
N LEU A 451 -9.91 16.90 7.37
CA LEU A 451 -10.79 17.15 8.52
C LEU A 451 -12.10 17.82 8.10
N GLU A 452 -12.06 18.71 7.10
CA GLU A 452 -13.24 19.35 6.57
C GLU A 452 -14.17 18.34 5.87
N CYS A 453 -13.61 17.40 5.10
CA CYS A 453 -14.34 16.31 4.46
C CYS A 453 -15.10 15.43 5.48
N HIS A 454 -14.52 15.16 6.64
CA HIS A 454 -15.16 14.34 7.68
C HIS A 454 -16.53 14.87 8.13
N GLY A 455 -16.74 16.19 8.13
CA GLY A 455 -18.03 16.78 8.49
C GLY A 455 -19.14 16.57 7.45
N PHE A 456 -18.77 16.26 6.19
CA PHE A 456 -19.71 15.95 5.10
C PHE A 456 -20.11 14.48 5.08
N ASN A 457 -19.29 13.61 5.66
CA ASN A 457 -19.49 12.16 5.69
C ASN A 457 -20.79 11.76 6.40
N GLU A 458 -21.18 12.44 7.48
CA GLU A 458 -22.45 12.15 8.18
C GLU A 458 -23.68 12.36 7.29
N LYS A 459 -23.69 13.44 6.49
CA LYS A 459 -24.79 13.73 5.56
C LYS A 459 -24.82 12.73 4.41
N LYS A 460 -23.64 12.40 3.85
CA LYS A 460 -23.51 11.37 2.81
C LYS A 460 -24.03 10.01 3.28
N VAL A 461 -23.72 9.60 4.51
CA VAL A 461 -24.21 8.35 5.10
C VAL A 461 -25.73 8.36 5.24
N ALA A 462 -26.32 9.48 5.68
CA ALA A 462 -27.78 9.59 5.78
C ALA A 462 -28.45 9.48 4.41
N GLN A 463 -27.95 10.19 3.41
CA GLN A 463 -28.44 10.11 2.03
C GLN A 463 -28.26 8.69 1.45
N PHE A 464 -27.12 8.06 1.69
CA PHE A 464 -26.85 6.69 1.23
C PHE A 464 -27.85 5.69 1.83
N ARG A 465 -28.14 5.79 3.13
CA ARG A 465 -29.15 4.96 3.79
C ARG A 465 -30.55 5.18 3.23
N GLU A 466 -30.92 6.43 2.97
CA GLU A 466 -32.22 6.77 2.38
C GLU A 466 -32.37 6.21 0.96
N ILE A 467 -31.32 6.35 0.13
CA ILE A 467 -31.27 5.78 -1.22
C ILE A 467 -31.45 4.27 -1.12
N LEU A 468 -30.63 3.58 -0.32
CA LEU A 468 -30.73 2.13 -0.15
C LEU A 468 -32.12 1.70 0.32
N ALA A 469 -32.70 2.36 1.32
CA ALA A 469 -34.04 2.04 1.80
C ALA A 469 -35.09 2.23 0.69
N THR A 470 -34.94 3.26 -0.14
CA THR A 470 -35.87 3.55 -1.26
C THR A 470 -35.71 2.54 -2.39
N THR A 471 -34.49 2.21 -2.80
CA THR A 471 -34.24 1.22 -3.85
C THR A 471 -34.67 -0.18 -3.43
N MET A 472 -34.43 -0.55 -2.17
CA MET A 472 -34.79 -1.86 -1.63
C MET A 472 -36.30 -2.00 -1.35
N SER A 473 -37.01 -0.90 -1.07
CA SER A 473 -38.48 -0.92 -0.91
C SER A 473 -39.20 -0.90 -2.26
N THR A 474 -38.70 -0.15 -3.25
CA THR A 474 -39.25 -0.15 -4.61
C THR A 474 -39.02 -1.47 -5.35
N SER A 475 -38.02 -2.25 -4.94
CA SER A 475 -37.77 -3.61 -5.44
C SER A 475 -38.56 -4.72 -4.73
N GLN A 476 -39.56 -4.41 -3.89
CA GLN A 476 -40.33 -5.42 -3.12
C GLN A 476 -41.04 -6.52 -3.96
N LYS A 477 -41.18 -6.37 -5.29
CA LYS A 477 -41.62 -7.47 -6.18
C LYS A 477 -40.49 -8.45 -6.58
N ASN A 478 -39.22 -8.10 -6.33
CA ASN A 478 -38.01 -8.88 -6.60
C ASN A 478 -37.29 -9.32 -5.31
N MET A 479 -37.84 -9.07 -4.11
CA MET A 479 -37.23 -9.44 -2.82
C MET A 479 -36.89 -10.93 -2.66
N LEU A 480 -37.47 -11.82 -3.47
CA LEU A 480 -37.07 -13.23 -3.52
C LEU A 480 -35.65 -13.44 -4.08
N THR A 481 -35.15 -12.60 -4.99
CA THR A 481 -33.83 -12.82 -5.62
C THR A 481 -32.66 -12.42 -4.74
N ASP A 482 -32.83 -11.44 -3.84
CA ASP A 482 -31.77 -10.95 -2.96
C ASP A 482 -31.57 -11.86 -1.75
N ILE A 483 -32.67 -12.38 -1.17
CA ILE A 483 -32.61 -13.46 -0.18
C ILE A 483 -32.03 -14.72 -0.83
N ASN A 484 -32.38 -15.04 -2.07
CA ASN A 484 -31.80 -16.17 -2.79
C ASN A 484 -30.30 -16.00 -3.05
N MET A 485 -29.78 -14.79 -3.31
CA MET A 485 -28.33 -14.60 -3.52
C MET A 485 -27.55 -14.67 -2.20
N ALA A 486 -28.03 -14.02 -1.15
CA ALA A 486 -27.48 -14.15 0.19
C ALA A 486 -27.51 -15.62 0.68
N GLN A 487 -28.66 -16.29 0.55
CA GLN A 487 -28.80 -17.71 0.88
C GLN A 487 -28.03 -18.60 -0.09
N ALA A 488 -27.86 -18.26 -1.36
CA ALA A 488 -27.04 -19.03 -2.29
C ALA A 488 -25.57 -18.88 -1.94
N VAL A 489 -25.08 -17.69 -1.59
CA VAL A 489 -23.71 -17.50 -1.10
C VAL A 489 -23.49 -18.36 0.14
N GLU A 490 -24.38 -18.31 1.12
CA GLU A 490 -24.24 -19.08 2.37
C GLU A 490 -24.41 -20.59 2.14
N ASN A 491 -25.50 -21.03 1.50
CA ASN A 491 -25.81 -22.44 1.28
C ASN A 491 -24.88 -23.10 0.26
N LYS A 492 -24.42 -22.35 -0.75
CA LYS A 492 -23.55 -22.88 -1.80
C LYS A 492 -22.05 -22.71 -1.52
N SER A 493 -21.67 -21.91 -0.51
CA SER A 493 -20.26 -21.73 -0.11
C SER A 493 -19.53 -23.05 0.12
N ALA A 494 -20.20 -24.04 0.70
CA ALA A 494 -19.65 -25.37 0.95
C ALA A 494 -19.24 -26.09 -0.36
N PHE A 495 -19.98 -25.88 -1.44
CA PHE A 495 -19.71 -26.49 -2.76
C PHE A 495 -18.69 -25.69 -3.60
N LEU A 496 -18.40 -24.44 -3.23
CA LEU A 496 -17.39 -23.63 -3.93
C LEU A 496 -16.01 -24.29 -3.91
N LYS A 497 -15.68 -25.04 -2.86
CA LYS A 497 -14.41 -25.80 -2.77
C LYS A 497 -14.30 -26.92 -3.80
N GLU A 498 -15.42 -27.48 -4.25
CA GLU A 498 -15.46 -28.52 -5.29
C GLU A 498 -15.69 -27.94 -6.69
N PHE A 499 -16.11 -26.68 -6.77
CA PHE A 499 -16.31 -25.98 -8.03
C PHE A 499 -14.99 -25.83 -8.80
N MET A 500 -15.03 -26.24 -10.08
CA MET A 500 -13.85 -26.33 -10.95
C MET A 500 -12.72 -27.24 -10.45
N HIS A 501 -13.06 -28.24 -9.64
CA HIS A 501 -12.13 -29.32 -9.32
C HIS A 501 -11.63 -29.99 -10.63
N PRO A 502 -10.31 -30.20 -10.82
CA PRO A 502 -9.75 -30.75 -12.04
C PRO A 502 -10.44 -32.03 -12.54
N ILE A 503 -10.61 -33.01 -11.65
CA ILE A 503 -11.29 -34.28 -11.95
C ILE A 503 -12.72 -34.05 -12.49
N SER A 504 -13.48 -33.12 -11.92
CA SER A 504 -14.84 -32.78 -12.36
C SER A 504 -14.87 -32.14 -13.75
N LEU A 505 -13.77 -31.52 -14.16
CA LEU A 505 -13.57 -30.95 -15.50
C LEU A 505 -12.99 -31.98 -16.50
N GLY A 506 -12.78 -33.23 -16.07
CA GLY A 506 -12.10 -34.25 -16.87
C GLY A 506 -10.62 -33.93 -17.13
N LEU A 507 -10.00 -33.15 -16.24
CA LEU A 507 -8.61 -32.74 -16.30
C LEU A 507 -7.77 -33.62 -15.38
N ASP A 508 -6.68 -34.15 -15.94
CA ASP A 508 -5.72 -34.97 -15.23
C ASP A 508 -4.62 -34.07 -14.66
N MET A 509 -4.95 -33.32 -13.59
CA MET A 509 -4.04 -32.40 -12.89
C MET A 509 -4.47 -32.26 -11.42
N ILE A 510 -3.54 -31.90 -10.55
CA ILE A 510 -3.75 -31.78 -9.10
C ILE A 510 -4.21 -30.37 -8.72
N ALA A 511 -3.56 -29.37 -9.30
CA ALA A 511 -3.81 -27.96 -9.03
C ALA A 511 -3.52 -27.15 -10.29
N TYR A 512 -4.15 -25.99 -10.42
CA TYR A 512 -3.86 -25.08 -11.52
C TYR A 512 -4.12 -23.61 -11.15
N SER A 513 -3.54 -22.72 -11.93
CA SER A 513 -3.73 -21.29 -11.90
C SER A 513 -3.71 -20.76 -13.32
N VAL A 514 -4.75 -20.05 -13.71
CA VAL A 514 -4.80 -19.30 -14.96
C VAL A 514 -4.91 -17.82 -14.63
N SER A 515 -4.02 -17.01 -15.18
CA SER A 515 -3.99 -15.57 -14.97
C SER A 515 -3.97 -14.79 -16.29
N ILE A 516 -4.72 -13.68 -16.29
CA ILE A 516 -4.86 -12.76 -17.42
C ILE A 516 -4.39 -11.38 -16.93
N PRO A 517 -3.08 -11.07 -17.04
CA PRO A 517 -2.51 -9.80 -16.58
C PRO A 517 -3.14 -8.55 -17.17
N ALA A 518 -3.62 -8.62 -18.42
CA ALA A 518 -4.27 -7.47 -19.05
C ALA A 518 -5.51 -6.99 -18.26
N ASP A 519 -6.21 -7.93 -17.62
CA ASP A 519 -7.45 -7.68 -16.88
C ASP A 519 -7.28 -7.86 -15.35
N PHE A 520 -6.08 -8.20 -14.88
CA PHE A 520 -5.78 -8.49 -13.46
C PHE A 520 -6.69 -9.59 -12.85
N ILE A 521 -7.05 -10.58 -13.66
CA ILE A 521 -7.94 -11.68 -13.27
C ILE A 521 -7.15 -12.99 -13.15
N SER A 522 -7.54 -13.81 -12.19
CA SER A 522 -7.05 -15.16 -12.00
C SER A 522 -8.18 -16.13 -11.70
N LEU A 523 -7.98 -17.38 -12.09
CA LEU A 523 -8.84 -18.50 -11.78
C LEU A 523 -7.93 -19.65 -11.38
N CYS A 524 -8.00 -20.07 -10.11
CA CYS A 524 -7.10 -21.08 -9.58
C CYS A 524 -7.82 -22.17 -8.80
N TYR A 525 -7.43 -23.42 -8.97
CA TYR A 525 -7.81 -24.49 -8.07
C TYR A 525 -6.53 -24.98 -7.38
N ILE A 526 -6.40 -24.68 -6.09
CA ILE A 526 -5.22 -25.03 -5.31
C ILE A 526 -5.69 -25.66 -4.00
N PRO A 527 -5.51 -26.98 -3.82
CA PRO A 527 -5.80 -27.65 -2.56
C PRO A 527 -5.00 -27.06 -1.40
N ASP A 528 -5.60 -27.01 -0.21
CA ASP A 528 -4.98 -26.41 0.99
C ASP A 528 -3.59 -27.01 1.28
N TRP A 529 -3.43 -28.33 1.08
CA TRP A 529 -2.21 -29.08 1.36
C TRP A 529 -1.02 -28.80 0.42
N ILE A 530 -1.23 -28.15 -0.73
CA ILE A 530 -0.16 -27.78 -1.69
C ILE A 530 -0.06 -26.27 -1.90
N SER A 531 -0.85 -25.48 -1.16
CA SER A 531 -1.03 -24.07 -1.44
C SER A 531 0.26 -23.25 -1.27
N ASP A 532 1.00 -23.49 -0.18
CA ASP A 532 2.25 -22.79 0.13
C ASP A 532 3.33 -23.07 -0.92
N GLU A 533 3.41 -24.32 -1.37
CA GLU A 533 4.29 -24.77 -2.44
C GLU A 533 3.90 -24.08 -3.75
N PHE A 534 2.64 -24.19 -4.16
CA PHE A 534 2.14 -23.63 -5.42
C PHE A 534 2.46 -22.13 -5.50
N TYR A 535 2.20 -21.36 -4.45
CA TYR A 535 2.48 -19.91 -4.46
C TYR A 535 3.97 -19.58 -4.44
N SER A 536 4.81 -20.37 -3.78
CA SER A 536 6.27 -20.17 -3.81
C SER A 536 6.85 -20.33 -5.22
N LEU A 537 6.30 -21.29 -5.94
CA LEU A 537 6.64 -21.71 -7.29
C LEU A 537 6.21 -20.69 -8.36
N LEU A 538 5.02 -20.10 -8.19
CA LEU A 538 4.55 -18.99 -9.00
C LEU A 538 5.53 -17.80 -9.02
N LYS A 539 6.10 -17.47 -7.86
CA LYS A 539 7.01 -16.33 -7.67
C LYS A 539 8.42 -16.57 -8.21
N SER A 540 8.92 -17.81 -8.19
CA SER A 540 10.29 -18.12 -8.61
C SER A 540 10.48 -18.19 -10.11
N ALA A 541 9.40 -18.38 -10.87
CA ALA A 541 9.49 -18.61 -12.29
C ALA A 541 9.49 -17.27 -13.05
N ALA A 542 10.68 -16.69 -13.20
CA ALA A 542 10.93 -15.65 -14.18
C ALA A 542 11.20 -16.29 -15.56
N ASP A 543 10.26 -16.07 -16.48
CA ASP A 543 10.52 -15.86 -17.91
C ASP A 543 10.81 -17.01 -18.91
N LYS A 544 10.66 -18.32 -18.60
CA LYS A 544 10.46 -19.34 -19.68
C LYS A 544 9.48 -20.45 -19.32
N ASP A 545 8.96 -21.13 -20.33
CA ASP A 545 8.23 -22.40 -20.22
C ASP A 545 9.16 -23.44 -19.57
N TYR A 546 8.90 -23.76 -18.31
CA TYR A 546 9.74 -24.67 -17.53
C TYR A 546 8.88 -25.73 -16.85
N VAL A 547 9.41 -26.95 -16.93
CA VAL A 547 8.99 -28.12 -16.18
C VAL A 547 9.97 -28.29 -15.01
N TYR A 548 9.48 -28.43 -13.79
CA TYR A 548 10.32 -28.84 -12.67
C TYR A 548 9.61 -29.86 -11.78
N VAL A 549 10.42 -30.75 -11.22
CA VAL A 549 9.97 -31.80 -10.29
C VAL A 549 10.13 -31.29 -8.87
N VAL A 550 9.03 -31.23 -8.12
CA VAL A 550 9.02 -30.84 -6.69
C VAL A 550 8.85 -32.09 -5.86
N GLU A 551 9.82 -32.41 -5.01
CA GLU A 551 9.76 -33.55 -4.10
C GLU A 551 9.29 -33.08 -2.71
N ARG A 552 8.10 -33.53 -2.29
CA ARG A 552 7.58 -33.32 -0.92
C ARG A 552 6.65 -34.45 -0.51
N ALA A 553 6.68 -34.80 0.77
CA ALA A 553 5.91 -35.91 1.36
C ALA A 553 6.13 -37.25 0.63
N GLU A 554 7.38 -37.55 0.26
CA GLU A 554 7.79 -38.76 -0.48
C GLU A 554 7.18 -38.88 -1.90
N LYS A 555 6.52 -37.82 -2.39
CA LYS A 555 5.97 -37.75 -3.74
C LYS A 555 6.62 -36.63 -4.53
N ARG A 556 6.78 -36.89 -5.83
CA ARG A 556 7.32 -35.96 -6.79
C ARG A 556 6.19 -35.45 -7.69
N TYR A 557 6.18 -34.15 -7.89
CA TYR A 557 5.16 -33.45 -8.67
C TYR A 557 5.80 -32.71 -9.82
N LYS A 558 5.13 -32.69 -10.96
CA LYS A 558 5.57 -31.95 -12.14
C LYS A 558 4.80 -30.64 -12.24
N PHE A 559 5.50 -29.52 -12.14
CA PHE A 559 4.91 -28.22 -12.42
C PHE A 559 5.10 -27.89 -13.90
N PHE A 560 4.04 -27.42 -14.56
CA PHE A 560 4.06 -27.02 -15.95
C PHE A 560 3.49 -25.62 -16.09
N ARG A 561 4.17 -24.75 -16.84
CA ARG A 561 3.69 -23.42 -17.19
C ARG A 561 3.61 -23.29 -18.70
N LEU A 562 2.53 -22.67 -19.16
CA LEU A 562 2.25 -22.35 -20.55
C LEU A 562 1.95 -20.86 -20.65
N ASN A 563 2.71 -20.15 -21.47
CA ASN A 563 2.46 -18.75 -21.81
C ASN A 563 1.92 -18.64 -23.25
N ILE A 564 0.70 -18.13 -23.41
CA ILE A 564 0.09 -17.93 -24.73
C ILE A 564 -0.05 -16.45 -25.00
N GLU A 565 0.65 -15.97 -26.03
CA GLU A 565 0.40 -14.65 -26.61
C GLU A 565 -0.67 -14.76 -27.69
N HIS A 566 -1.86 -14.21 -27.45
CA HIS A 566 -2.90 -14.20 -28.48
C HIS A 566 -2.62 -13.06 -29.49
N GLY A 567 -1.85 -13.34 -30.53
CA GLY A 567 -1.65 -12.47 -31.70
C GLY A 567 -2.41 -12.99 -32.92
N LYS A 568 -2.99 -12.08 -33.72
CA LYS A 568 -3.48 -12.41 -35.07
C LYS A 568 -2.41 -13.19 -35.83
N GLU A 569 -2.66 -14.46 -36.11
CA GLU A 569 -2.47 -15.13 -37.41
C GLU A 569 -3.01 -16.56 -37.35
N GLY A 570 -3.30 -17.12 -38.52
CA GLY A 570 -4.26 -18.20 -38.70
C GLY A 570 -3.88 -19.58 -38.13
N SER A 571 -4.94 -20.36 -37.95
CA SER A 571 -5.00 -21.80 -37.66
C SER A 571 -4.63 -22.25 -36.23
N GLY A 572 -5.66 -22.70 -35.49
CA GLY A 572 -5.55 -23.29 -34.14
C GLY A 572 -6.17 -22.38 -33.06
N PHE A 573 -7.15 -22.90 -32.31
CA PHE A 573 -7.97 -22.22 -31.28
C PHE A 573 -9.08 -21.30 -31.81
N GLY A 574 -10.30 -21.85 -31.88
CA GLY A 574 -11.48 -21.23 -32.49
C GLY A 574 -12.26 -20.24 -31.62
N THR A 575 -11.94 -20.07 -30.34
CA THR A 575 -12.88 -19.46 -29.37
C THR A 575 -12.45 -18.12 -28.78
N PHE A 576 -11.18 -17.72 -28.85
CA PHE A 576 -10.71 -16.40 -28.38
C PHE A 576 -10.83 -15.25 -29.40
N ARG A 577 -11.42 -15.50 -30.59
CA ARG A 577 -11.56 -14.52 -31.70
C ARG A 577 -12.28 -13.22 -31.36
N TYR A 578 -12.93 -13.14 -30.19
CA TYR A 578 -13.81 -12.02 -29.82
C TYR A 578 -13.29 -11.14 -28.68
N LEU A 579 -12.09 -11.39 -28.14
CA LEU A 579 -11.31 -10.35 -27.45
C LEU A 579 -10.83 -9.31 -28.49
N ARG A 580 -11.78 -8.64 -29.16
CA ARG A 580 -11.62 -7.63 -30.22
C ARG A 580 -11.25 -6.26 -29.62
N ARG A 581 -10.29 -6.23 -28.71
CA ARG A 581 -9.43 -5.06 -28.51
C ARG A 581 -8.08 -5.45 -29.10
N SER A 582 -7.50 -4.59 -29.93
CA SER A 582 -6.25 -4.82 -30.69
C SER A 582 -4.99 -5.01 -29.82
N ILE A 583 -5.11 -5.64 -28.67
CA ILE A 583 -4.06 -5.85 -27.69
C ILE A 583 -3.80 -7.35 -27.66
N ARG A 584 -2.55 -7.75 -27.93
CA ARG A 584 -2.11 -9.14 -27.70
C ARG A 584 -2.28 -9.43 -26.21
N VAL A 585 -3.31 -10.16 -25.83
CA VAL A 585 -3.51 -10.54 -24.42
C VAL A 585 -2.62 -11.74 -24.15
N LYS A 586 -1.69 -11.59 -23.21
CA LYS A 586 -0.91 -12.71 -22.68
C LYS A 586 -1.74 -13.42 -21.63
N ILE A 587 -1.83 -14.73 -21.73
CA ILE A 587 -2.47 -15.60 -20.73
C ILE A 587 -1.41 -16.53 -20.19
N PHE A 588 -1.30 -16.61 -18.87
CA PHE A 588 -0.41 -17.54 -18.19
C PHE A 588 -1.25 -18.65 -17.56
N ALA A 589 -0.98 -19.89 -17.93
CA ALA A 589 -1.62 -21.07 -17.38
C ALA A 589 -0.57 -21.97 -16.74
N GLU A 590 -0.81 -22.40 -15.51
CA GLU A 590 0.12 -23.13 -14.69
C GLU A 590 -0.62 -24.29 -14.03
N ALA A 591 0.00 -25.46 -13.98
CA ALA A 591 -0.60 -26.63 -13.35
C ALA A 591 0.44 -27.52 -12.69
N ILE A 592 -0.01 -28.21 -11.64
CA ILE A 592 0.73 -29.28 -10.98
C ILE A 592 0.11 -30.61 -11.38
N PHE A 593 0.99 -31.55 -11.74
CA PHE A 593 0.66 -32.91 -12.12
C PHE A 593 1.46 -33.90 -11.26
N GLU A 594 1.07 -35.18 -11.32
CA GLU A 594 1.94 -36.26 -10.86
C GLU A 594 3.20 -36.35 -11.74
N GLU A 595 4.34 -36.78 -11.17
CA GLU A 595 5.64 -36.83 -11.87
C GLU A 595 5.58 -37.55 -13.22
N GLU A 596 4.78 -38.61 -13.31
CA GLU A 596 4.74 -39.54 -14.45
C GLU A 596 4.07 -38.95 -15.71
N ILE A 597 3.50 -37.74 -15.65
CA ILE A 597 2.82 -37.17 -16.82
C ILE A 597 3.82 -36.76 -17.92
N TYR A 598 3.55 -37.15 -19.17
CA TYR A 598 4.30 -36.69 -20.33
C TYR A 598 4.04 -35.20 -20.62
N ASP A 599 5.06 -34.46 -21.05
CA ASP A 599 4.96 -33.01 -21.32
C ASP A 599 3.84 -32.68 -22.32
N GLN A 600 3.73 -33.45 -23.39
CA GLN A 600 2.67 -33.28 -24.40
C GLN A 600 1.27 -33.51 -23.84
N LEU A 601 1.14 -34.38 -22.83
CA LEU A 601 -0.15 -34.61 -22.17
C LEU A 601 -0.46 -33.47 -21.20
N ALA A 602 0.52 -33.01 -20.42
CA ALA A 602 0.39 -31.85 -19.55
C ALA A 602 -0.01 -30.58 -20.34
N GLU A 603 0.63 -30.33 -21.47
CA GLU A 603 0.28 -29.23 -22.38
C GLU A 603 -1.16 -29.38 -22.90
N ARG A 604 -1.56 -30.57 -23.36
CA ARG A 604 -2.94 -30.84 -23.79
C ARG A 604 -3.96 -30.60 -22.67
N GLN A 605 -3.65 -30.96 -21.43
CA GLN A 605 -4.54 -30.73 -20.28
C GLN A 605 -4.66 -29.24 -19.96
N LEU A 606 -3.57 -28.48 -20.02
CA LEU A 606 -3.59 -27.02 -19.88
C LEU A 606 -4.36 -26.32 -21.00
N LEU A 607 -4.21 -26.78 -22.25
CA LEU A 607 -4.97 -26.25 -23.37
C LEU A 607 -6.47 -26.55 -23.24
N LYS A 608 -6.86 -27.75 -22.80
CA LYS A 608 -8.25 -28.07 -22.46
C LYS A 608 -8.79 -27.17 -21.36
N LEU A 609 -8.02 -26.96 -20.29
CA LEU A 609 -8.38 -26.06 -19.20
C LEU A 609 -8.64 -24.64 -19.74
N LEU A 610 -7.75 -24.14 -20.60
CA LEU A 610 -7.92 -22.83 -21.22
C LEU A 610 -9.14 -22.75 -22.12
N ASP A 611 -9.48 -23.81 -22.85
CA ASP A 611 -10.72 -23.85 -23.64
C ASP A 611 -11.96 -23.75 -22.73
N TYR A 612 -12.01 -24.52 -21.63
CA TYR A 612 -13.08 -24.41 -20.63
C TYR A 612 -13.18 -23.01 -20.01
N ILE A 613 -12.04 -22.47 -19.60
CA ILE A 613 -11.98 -21.16 -18.97
C ILE A 613 -12.35 -20.05 -19.96
N SER A 614 -12.00 -20.19 -21.25
CA SER A 614 -12.32 -19.21 -22.28
C SER A 614 -13.82 -18.98 -22.45
N THR A 615 -14.61 -20.06 -22.40
CA THR A 615 -16.06 -19.99 -22.57
C THR A 615 -16.73 -19.36 -21.35
N GLU A 616 -16.18 -19.62 -20.16
CA GLU A 616 -16.74 -19.17 -18.89
C GLU A 616 -16.34 -17.71 -18.56
N ILE A 617 -15.04 -17.36 -18.65
CA ILE A 617 -14.50 -16.04 -18.29
C ILE A 617 -15.13 -14.91 -19.10
N LEU A 618 -15.37 -15.11 -20.40
CA LEU A 618 -15.90 -14.05 -21.27
C LEU A 618 -17.26 -13.50 -20.80
N SER A 619 -18.06 -14.34 -20.16
CA SER A 619 -19.36 -13.94 -19.63
C SER A 619 -19.22 -13.15 -18.33
N THR A 620 -18.28 -13.51 -17.46
CA THR A 620 -18.09 -12.91 -16.12
C THR A 620 -17.23 -11.65 -16.12
N VAL A 621 -16.27 -11.51 -17.04
CA VAL A 621 -15.48 -10.26 -17.15
C VAL A 621 -16.40 -9.07 -17.40
N SER A 622 -17.47 -9.23 -18.18
CA SER A 622 -18.48 -8.18 -18.41
C SER A 622 -19.33 -7.82 -17.18
N VAL A 623 -19.35 -8.69 -16.17
CA VAL A 623 -20.08 -8.52 -14.91
C VAL A 623 -19.22 -7.84 -13.85
N ILE A 624 -17.90 -8.08 -13.91
CA ILE A 624 -16.92 -7.57 -12.95
C ILE A 624 -16.30 -6.23 -13.43
N CYS A 625 -16.12 -6.03 -14.73
CA CYS A 625 -15.47 -4.86 -15.34
C CYS A 625 -16.46 -4.01 -16.17
#